data_AF-A0A955DWH6-F1
#
_entry.id   AF-A0A955DWH6-F1
#
_cell.length_a   1.000
_cell.length_b   1.000
_cell.length_c   1.000
_cell.angle_alpha   90.00
_cell.angle_beta   90.00
_cell.angle_gamma   90.00
#
_symmetry.space_group_name_H-M   'P 1'
#
loop_
_entity.id
_entity.type
_entity.pdbx_description
1 polymer ?
#
loop_
_entity_poly.entity_id
_entity_poly.type
_entity_poly.pdbx_seq_one_letter_code
_entity_poly.pdbx_strand_id
1 'polypeptide(L)' 'SDFAEIGRARMAYVGNELELAVPRSLLDQTGVIAFTFHWADHVADDTGEIPEFGVLGDNAPSRRASYPFAPW' A
#
# COMPACT_ATOMS: atom_id res chain seq x y z
N SER A 1 13.36 3.93 8.97
CA SER A 1 13.25 3.93 7.51
C SER A 1 12.61 5.23 7.14
N ASP A 2 13.30 6.08 6.40
CA ASP A 2 12.79 7.42 6.06
C ASP A 2 11.89 7.26 4.85
N PHE A 3 10.59 7.02 5.11
CA PHE A 3 9.60 7.03 4.04
C PHE A 3 9.45 8.45 3.53
N ALA A 4 9.46 8.63 2.22
CA ALA A 4 9.28 9.91 1.58
C ALA A 4 8.15 9.82 0.56
N GLU A 5 7.27 10.83 0.54
CA GLU A 5 6.25 10.95 -0.51
C GLU A 5 6.94 11.14 -1.87
N ILE A 6 6.67 10.24 -2.80
CA ILE A 6 7.22 10.28 -4.17
C ILE A 6 6.24 10.88 -5.19
N GLY A 7 4.98 11.10 -4.79
CA GLY A 7 3.95 11.70 -5.62
C GLY A 7 2.54 11.24 -5.27
N ARG A 8 1.59 11.56 -6.15
CA ARG A 8 0.17 11.24 -5.98
C ARG A 8 -0.32 10.32 -7.10
N ALA A 9 -1.20 9.39 -6.76
CA ALA A 9 -1.87 8.50 -7.69
C ALA A 9 -3.38 8.78 -7.69
N ARG A 10 -4.05 8.43 -8.79
CA ARG A 10 -5.51 8.48 -8.81
C ARG A 10 -6.05 7.27 -8.05
N MET A 11 -7.04 7.51 -7.20
CA MET A 11 -7.76 6.49 -6.43
C MET A 11 -9.24 6.52 -6.83
N ALA A 12 -9.86 5.35 -6.94
CA ALA A 12 -11.30 5.18 -7.01
C ALA A 12 -11.75 4.08 -6.04
N TYR A 13 -12.93 4.25 -5.45
CA TYR A 13 -13.52 3.28 -4.54
C TYR A 13 -15.01 3.14 -4.81
N VAL A 14 -15.48 1.89 -4.95
CA VAL A 14 -16.89 1.57 -5.19
C VAL A 14 -17.24 0.31 -4.39
N GLY A 15 -18.17 0.42 -3.45
CA GLY A 15 -18.61 -0.74 -2.65
C GLY A 15 -17.48 -1.30 -1.77
N ASN A 16 -16.92 -2.45 -2.12
CA ASN A 16 -15.80 -3.09 -1.42
C ASN A 16 -14.55 -3.20 -2.30
N GLU A 17 -14.48 -2.43 -3.38
CA GLU A 17 -13.38 -2.43 -4.34
C GLU A 17 -12.60 -1.12 -4.30
N LEU A 18 -11.26 -1.22 -4.26
CA LEU A 18 -10.32 -0.11 -4.31
C LEU A 18 -9.44 -0.23 -5.56
N GLU A 19 -9.41 0.83 -6.36
CA GLU A 19 -8.54 0.94 -7.54
C GLU A 19 -7.51 2.05 -7.35
N LEU A 20 -6.25 1.75 -7.66
CA LEU A 20 -5.12 2.69 -7.63
C LEU A 20 -4.44 2.75 -9.00
N ALA A 21 -4.38 3.93 -9.60
CA ALA A 21 -3.65 4.16 -10.85
C ALA A 21 -2.34 4.92 -10.57
N VAL A 22 -1.26 4.15 -10.35
CA VAL A 22 0.07 4.68 -10.03
C VAL A 22 0.88 4.91 -11.32
N PRO A 23 1.33 6.14 -11.61
CA PRO A 23 2.18 6.40 -12.77
C PRO A 23 3.51 5.66 -12.64
N ARG A 24 3.90 4.92 -13.69
CA ARG A 24 5.18 4.20 -13.72
C ARG A 24 6.39 5.12 -13.54
N SER A 25 6.29 6.39 -13.93
CA SER A 25 7.37 7.36 -13.74
C SER A 25 7.64 7.73 -12.28
N LEU A 26 6.70 7.46 -11.36
CA LEU A 26 6.93 7.63 -9.93
C LEU A 26 7.70 6.44 -9.33
N LEU A 27 7.55 5.28 -9.96
CA LEU A 27 8.21 4.05 -9.56
C LEU A 27 9.53 4.02 -10.29
N ASP A 28 10.64 4.31 -9.61
CA ASP A 28 11.99 4.24 -10.18
C ASP A 28 12.42 2.78 -10.43
N GLN A 29 11.60 2.06 -11.21
CA GLN A 29 11.68 0.64 -11.47
C GLN A 29 11.42 0.37 -12.95
N THR A 30 12.25 -0.49 -13.53
CA THR A 30 12.10 -0.96 -14.91
C THR A 30 11.57 -2.39 -14.93
N GLY A 31 10.91 -2.79 -16.02
CA GLY A 31 10.40 -4.16 -16.18
C GLY A 31 9.06 -4.44 -15.50
N VAL A 32 8.86 -5.68 -15.07
CA VAL A 32 7.63 -6.15 -14.41
C VAL A 32 7.58 -5.59 -12.99
N ILE A 33 6.50 -4.89 -12.66
CA ILE A 33 6.29 -4.33 -11.32
C ILE A 33 5.43 -5.31 -10.53
N ALA A 34 5.95 -5.74 -9.37
CA ALA A 34 5.22 -6.54 -8.41
C ALA A 34 4.75 -5.66 -7.26
N PHE A 35 3.50 -5.82 -6.85
CA PHE A 35 2.92 -5.08 -5.73
C PHE A 35 2.55 -6.03 -4.61
N THR A 36 2.57 -5.51 -3.38
CA THR A 36 2.03 -6.21 -2.22
C THR A 36 1.10 -5.27 -1.48
N PHE A 37 0.05 -5.84 -0.91
CA PHE A 37 -0.97 -5.11 -0.17
C PHE A 37 -0.98 -5.56 1.28
N HIS A 38 -1.18 -4.61 2.18
CA HIS A 38 -1.41 -4.83 3.61
C HIS A 38 -2.61 -4.00 4.03
N TRP A 39 -3.51 -4.61 4.80
CA TRP A 39 -4.69 -3.95 5.34
C TRP A 39 -4.57 -3.88 6.86
N ALA A 40 -4.83 -2.69 7.41
CA ALA A 40 -4.86 -2.44 8.84
C ALA A 40 -6.12 -1.61 9.16
N ASP A 41 -7.00 -2.15 10.00
CA ASP A 41 -8.15 -1.45 10.54
C ASP A 41 -7.84 -0.88 11.92
N HIS A 42 -8.62 0.11 12.36
CA HIS A 42 -8.54 0.66 13.73
C HIS A 42 -7.13 1.13 14.16
N VAL A 43 -6.33 1.69 13.24
CA VAL A 43 -5.05 2.32 13.58
C VAL A 43 -5.33 3.52 14.47
N ALA A 44 -4.90 3.45 15.74
CA ALA A 44 -5.08 4.53 16.71
C ALA A 44 -4.08 5.65 16.40
N ASP A 45 -4.60 6.88 16.26
CA ASP A 45 -3.88 8.09 15.86
C ASP A 45 -3.17 7.93 14.49
N ASP A 46 -3.77 8.51 13.44
CA ASP A 46 -3.15 8.60 12.11
C ASP A 46 -1.99 9.61 12.16
N THR A 47 -0.83 9.15 12.60
CA THR A 47 0.42 9.92 12.61
C THR A 47 0.96 10.14 11.19
N GLY A 48 0.44 9.41 10.20
CA GLY A 48 0.99 9.33 8.85
C GLY A 48 2.28 8.50 8.75
N GLU A 49 2.75 7.88 9.84
CA GLU A 49 3.99 7.12 9.85
C GLU A 49 3.78 5.69 9.34
N ILE A 50 4.31 5.40 8.15
CA ILE A 50 4.15 4.10 7.47
C ILE A 50 4.53 2.87 8.34
N PRO A 51 5.58 2.90 9.20
CA PRO A 51 5.89 1.76 10.08
C PRO A 51 4.75 1.39 11.04
N GLU A 52 3.94 2.35 11.46
CA GLU A 52 2.91 2.14 12.49
C GLU A 52 1.78 1.24 11.98
N PHE A 53 1.46 1.31 10.69
CA PHE A 53 0.47 0.44 10.03
C PHE A 53 0.82 -1.06 10.05
N GLY A 54 2.06 -1.43 10.40
CA GLY A 54 2.48 -2.83 10.58
C GLY A 54 2.44 -3.33 12.03
N VAL A 55 2.19 -2.44 12.99
CA VAL A 55 2.26 -2.74 14.44
C VAL A 55 0.96 -2.39 15.16
N LEU A 56 0.32 -1.30 14.78
CA LEU A 56 -0.93 -0.81 15.34
C LEU A 56 -2.13 -1.35 14.56
N GLY A 57 -3.29 -1.39 15.23
CA GLY A 57 -4.56 -1.79 14.63
C GLY A 57 -4.77 -3.29 14.46
N ASP A 58 -5.93 -3.63 13.90
CA ASP A 58 -6.31 -4.99 13.53
C ASP A 58 -5.70 -5.31 12.16
N ASN A 59 -4.69 -6.16 12.18
CA ASN A 59 -3.90 -6.53 11.01
C ASN A 59 -4.41 -7.85 10.41
N ALA A 60 -4.49 -7.94 9.08
CA ALA A 60 -4.86 -9.19 8.41
C ALA A 60 -3.92 -10.36 8.81
N PRO A 61 -4.42 -11.61 8.95
CA PRO A 61 -3.60 -12.76 9.33
C PRO A 61 -2.49 -12.97 8.29
N SER A 62 -1.23 -12.98 8.76
CA SER A 62 0.02 -12.77 8.02
C SER A 62 0.41 -11.29 7.85
N ARG A 63 1.10 -10.75 8.87
CA ARG A 63 1.72 -9.41 9.04
C ARG A 63 2.59 -8.86 7.88
N ARG A 64 2.65 -9.53 6.73
CA ARG A 64 3.47 -9.15 5.58
C ARG A 64 2.57 -9.24 4.38
N ALA A 65 2.32 -8.15 3.66
CA ALA A 65 2.43 -8.07 2.20
C ALA A 65 2.20 -9.39 1.39
N SER A 66 1.19 -10.20 1.74
CA SER A 66 1.08 -11.62 1.31
C SER A 66 0.20 -11.79 0.08
N TYR A 67 -0.24 -10.66 -0.49
CA TYR A 67 -0.95 -10.61 -1.75
C TYR A 67 -0.02 -10.06 -2.83
N PRO A 68 0.95 -10.87 -3.32
CA PRO A 68 1.76 -10.47 -4.44
C PRO A 68 0.89 -10.42 -5.69
N PHE A 69 0.78 -9.24 -6.29
CA PHE A 69 0.28 -9.10 -7.64
C PHE A 69 1.47 -8.93 -8.58
N ALA A 70 1.65 -9.88 -9.49
CA ALA A 70 2.59 -9.78 -10.60
C ALA A 70 1.80 -10.00 -11.89
N PRO A 71 1.83 -9.05 -12.84
CA PRO A 71 1.32 -9.31 -14.18
C PRO A 71 2.20 -10.38 -14.85
N TRP A 72 1.56 -11.33 -15.53
CA TRP A 72 2.18 -12.46 -16.23
C TRP A 72 3.23 -12.04 -17.25
#